data_AF-A0A212U8H3-F1
#
_entry.id   AF-A0A212U8H3-F1
#
_cell.length_a   1.000
_cell.length_b   1.000
_cell.length_c   1.000
_cell.angle_alpha   90.00
_cell.angle_beta   90.00
_cell.angle_gamma   90.00
#
_symmetry.space_group_name_H-M   'P 1'
#
loop_
_entity.id
_entity.type
_entity.pdbx_description
1 polymer ?
#
loop_
_entity_poly.entity_id
_entity_poly.type
_entity_poly.pdbx_seq_one_letter_code
_entity_poly.pdbx_strand_id
1 'polypeptide(L)'
;MLRFLALIRSPFVLDLRALALLRAAVAAVILLDLGIRATDLEAHYSNMGVLPLSVLYDKLWNPYQFSLHNTSGLWQVQALIFLVAAAAAVSLLLGHRTRLSTFISWVLLISVQNRNPMIVQGGDDLLRMLLFWGLFLPWGRVYSVDARKQPAPAELSYFSAATVAYIVQIALVYWCTALLKSSPEWNRDGTALYYALSLDQVLMPGGRFLYQFPAAMRFLTLATYYTEMLLPFVLFIPFRVPWWRLLFVFIIYGFHLGISLTLFVGLFFLINMASVLGLLPPVALDWLEKRVVPRARQLGPRVAARLAPLQPRWVAWRQCIGLRIETSWTLSGGLRRLLRQVREGVVVGVLLYVCWWNLDSIVIPRYTMSDPMRWLGYLVRVDQHWGMFAPSVFKDDGWYILNGTTTTGQHLDLNRGGAPLTYTKPASVVSLFKNDRWRKYSENYLFVNNAYMRPYYCNYLLRIWHENPHHPPLKQLEVIYMKEVTQPNYQPVTPTREVLCSCAPTP
;
A
#
# COMPACT_ATOMS: atom_id res chain seq x y z
N MET A 1 9.27 -24.36 -33.60
CA MET A 1 8.10 -23.80 -32.88
C MET A 1 8.07 -24.17 -31.39
N LEU A 2 8.09 -25.45 -30.99
CA LEU A 2 8.00 -25.86 -29.57
C LEU A 2 9.12 -25.32 -28.65
N ARG A 3 10.39 -25.34 -29.11
CA ARG A 3 11.52 -24.77 -28.34
C ARG A 3 11.41 -23.25 -28.16
N PHE A 4 10.89 -22.54 -29.15
CA PHE A 4 10.68 -21.09 -29.12
C PHE A 4 9.54 -20.72 -28.14
N LEU A 5 8.43 -21.46 -28.17
CA LEU A 5 7.34 -21.29 -27.20
C LEU A 5 7.79 -21.60 -25.77
N ALA A 6 8.62 -22.62 -25.57
CA ALA A 6 9.20 -22.93 -24.27
C ALA A 6 10.11 -21.80 -23.77
N LEU A 7 10.91 -21.20 -24.66
CA LEU A 7 11.77 -20.05 -24.36
C LEU A 7 10.94 -18.85 -23.92
N ILE A 8 9.90 -18.47 -24.67
CA ILE A 8 9.02 -17.33 -24.33
C ILE A 8 8.21 -17.57 -23.05
N ARG A 9 7.85 -18.83 -22.77
CA ARG A 9 7.11 -19.20 -21.56
C ARG A 9 7.97 -19.16 -20.30
N SER A 10 9.27 -19.43 -20.43
CA SER A 10 10.21 -19.60 -19.30
C SER A 10 10.16 -18.46 -18.26
N PRO A 11 10.17 -17.17 -18.64
CA PRO A 11 10.01 -16.05 -17.70
C PRO A 11 8.76 -16.09 -16.82
N PHE A 12 7.69 -16.76 -17.27
CA PHE A 12 6.38 -16.75 -16.63
C PHE A 12 6.09 -18.00 -15.79
N VAL A 13 7.03 -18.94 -15.70
CA VAL A 13 6.91 -20.14 -14.85
C VAL A 13 7.37 -19.81 -13.42
N LEU A 14 6.48 -19.93 -12.43
CA LEU A 14 6.78 -19.63 -11.02
C LEU A 14 6.87 -20.89 -10.17
N ASP A 15 7.59 -20.82 -9.06
CA ASP A 15 7.66 -21.90 -8.05
C ASP A 15 6.49 -21.74 -7.06
N LEU A 16 5.78 -22.83 -6.76
CA LEU A 16 4.66 -22.83 -5.81
C LEU A 16 5.06 -22.37 -4.40
N ARG A 17 6.30 -22.63 -3.97
CA ARG A 17 6.84 -22.18 -2.67
C ARG A 17 7.02 -20.68 -2.64
N ALA A 18 7.52 -20.08 -3.72
CA ALA A 18 7.62 -18.62 -3.86
C ALA A 18 6.24 -17.96 -3.80
N LEU A 19 5.24 -18.53 -4.48
CA LEU A 19 3.86 -18.06 -4.39
C LEU A 19 3.29 -18.14 -2.96
N ALA A 20 3.62 -19.20 -2.22
CA ALA A 20 3.20 -19.32 -0.82
C ALA A 20 3.89 -18.28 0.09
N LEU A 21 5.15 -17.92 -0.17
CA LEU A 21 5.83 -16.81 0.53
C LEU A 21 5.20 -15.45 0.20
N LEU A 22 4.88 -15.21 -1.08
CA LEU A 22 4.14 -14.02 -1.52
C LEU A 22 2.81 -13.90 -0.76
N ARG A 23 2.01 -14.97 -0.70
CA ARG A 23 0.74 -15.00 0.05
C ARG A 23 0.96 -14.63 1.52
N ALA A 24 1.93 -15.26 2.18
CA ALA A 24 2.19 -15.02 3.59
C ALA A 24 2.64 -13.57 3.85
N ALA A 25 3.52 -13.03 3.00
CA ALA A 25 4.00 -11.66 3.12
C ALA A 25 2.90 -10.63 2.85
N VAL A 26 2.08 -10.82 1.81
CA VAL A 26 0.90 -9.98 1.53
C VAL A 26 -0.06 -9.98 2.73
N ALA A 27 -0.35 -11.15 3.30
CA ALA A 27 -1.21 -11.24 4.47
C ALA A 27 -0.61 -10.55 5.71
N ALA A 28 0.70 -10.67 5.92
CA ALA A 28 1.39 -9.98 7.02
C ALA A 28 1.36 -8.45 6.85
N VAL A 29 1.52 -7.96 5.62
CA VAL A 29 1.40 -6.53 5.30
C VAL A 29 -0.01 -6.02 5.54
N ILE A 30 -1.06 -6.79 5.19
CA ILE A 30 -2.45 -6.42 5.51
C ILE A 30 -2.66 -6.31 7.02
N LEU A 31 -2.13 -7.25 7.81
CA LEU A 31 -2.23 -7.20 9.27
C LEU A 31 -1.52 -5.98 9.86
N LEU A 32 -0.35 -5.64 9.32
CA LEU A 32 0.38 -4.44 9.72
C LEU A 32 -0.40 -3.17 9.35
N ASP A 33 -0.96 -3.09 8.14
CA ASP A 33 -1.79 -1.97 7.71
C ASP A 33 -3.02 -1.79 8.59
N LEU A 34 -3.75 -2.87 8.87
CA LEU A 34 -4.88 -2.86 9.79
C LEU A 34 -4.47 -2.40 11.19
N GLY A 35 -3.33 -2.87 11.70
CA GLY A 35 -2.79 -2.46 13.00
C GLY A 35 -2.51 -0.96 13.08
N ILE A 36 -1.88 -0.39 12.04
CA ILE A 36 -1.62 1.06 11.96
C ILE A 36 -2.94 1.85 11.91
N ARG A 37 -3.83 1.48 10.98
CA ARG A 37 -5.11 2.16 10.77
C ARG A 37 -6.05 2.06 11.97
N ALA A 38 -5.99 0.96 12.73
CA ALA A 38 -6.79 0.74 13.93
C ALA A 38 -6.48 1.74 15.06
N THR A 39 -5.31 2.39 15.03
CA THR A 39 -4.96 3.42 16.04
C THR A 39 -5.73 4.73 15.86
N ASP A 40 -6.45 4.92 14.74
CA ASP A 40 -7.12 6.16 14.35
C ASP A 40 -8.52 5.91 13.74
N LEU A 41 -9.26 4.93 14.28
CA LEU A 41 -10.58 4.54 13.76
C LEU A 41 -11.59 5.69 13.75
N GLU A 42 -11.66 6.44 14.86
CA GLU A 42 -12.56 7.59 14.96
C GLU A 42 -12.16 8.68 13.97
N ALA A 43 -10.88 9.06 13.95
CA ALA A 43 -10.37 10.12 13.10
C ALA A 43 -10.65 9.86 11.62
N HIS A 44 -10.29 8.68 11.12
CA HIS A 44 -10.26 8.45 9.67
C HIS A 44 -11.47 7.72 9.11
N TYR A 45 -12.28 7.05 9.95
CA TYR A 45 -13.35 6.16 9.47
C TYR A 45 -14.71 6.40 10.13
N SER A 46 -14.86 7.42 10.98
CA SER A 46 -16.14 7.77 11.62
C SER A 46 -16.71 9.12 11.15
N ASN A 47 -17.99 9.38 11.46
CA ASN A 47 -18.65 10.67 11.23
C ASN A 47 -18.19 11.76 12.21
N MET A 48 -17.60 11.38 13.33
CA MET A 48 -16.99 12.31 14.29
C MET A 48 -15.57 12.71 13.88
N GLY A 49 -15.01 12.04 12.86
CA GLY A 49 -13.65 12.23 12.40
C GLY A 49 -13.49 13.32 11.34
N VAL A 50 -12.38 13.22 10.61
CA VAL A 50 -11.95 14.21 9.62
C VAL A 50 -12.54 14.00 8.22
N LEU A 51 -13.23 12.88 8.01
CA LEU A 51 -13.96 12.60 6.77
C LEU A 51 -15.30 11.91 7.08
N PRO A 52 -16.35 12.68 7.45
CA PRO A 52 -17.70 12.16 7.61
C PRO A 52 -18.26 11.57 6.31
N LEU A 53 -19.20 10.64 6.42
CA LEU A 53 -19.80 9.97 5.25
C LEU A 53 -20.47 10.96 4.29
N SER A 54 -21.16 11.98 4.80
CA SER A 54 -21.78 13.02 3.97
C SER A 54 -20.76 13.71 3.04
N VAL A 55 -19.57 14.00 3.57
CA VAL A 55 -18.48 14.63 2.82
C VAL A 55 -17.85 13.67 1.82
N LEU A 56 -17.66 12.40 2.20
CA LEU A 56 -17.20 11.36 1.29
C LEU A 56 -18.14 11.26 0.08
N TYR A 57 -19.45 11.18 0.30
CA TYR A 57 -20.45 11.08 -0.76
C TYR A 57 -20.55 12.33 -1.64
N ASP A 58 -20.39 13.51 -1.07
CA ASP A 58 -20.45 14.78 -1.81
C ASP A 58 -19.18 15.06 -2.63
N LYS A 59 -17.99 14.76 -2.09
CA LYS A 59 -16.70 15.23 -2.65
C LYS A 59 -15.85 14.17 -3.32
N LEU A 60 -15.96 12.91 -2.92
CA LEU A 60 -14.96 11.88 -3.23
C LEU A 60 -15.56 10.58 -3.77
N TRP A 61 -16.87 10.41 -3.68
CA TRP A 61 -17.49 9.13 -3.99
C TRP A 61 -17.61 8.89 -5.49
N ASN A 62 -17.20 7.70 -5.90
CA ASN A 62 -17.41 7.21 -7.25
C ASN A 62 -18.58 6.21 -7.24
N PRO A 63 -19.65 6.41 -8.04
CA PRO A 63 -20.83 5.56 -8.04
C PRO A 63 -20.57 4.07 -8.37
N TYR A 64 -19.46 3.75 -9.03
CA TYR A 64 -19.09 2.37 -9.34
C TYR A 64 -18.40 1.65 -8.18
N GLN A 65 -17.99 2.38 -7.13
CA GLN A 65 -17.27 1.82 -6.01
C GLN A 65 -18.22 1.29 -4.93
N PHE A 66 -17.72 0.33 -4.15
CA PHE A 66 -18.39 -0.22 -2.97
C PHE A 66 -17.53 -0.07 -1.73
N SER A 67 -18.16 0.10 -0.57
CA SER A 67 -17.49 0.06 0.72
C SER A 67 -18.44 -0.41 1.84
N LEU A 68 -18.15 -1.58 2.42
CA LEU A 68 -18.76 -2.05 3.67
C LEU A 68 -18.50 -1.08 4.83
N HIS A 69 -17.32 -0.46 4.88
CA HIS A 69 -16.98 0.55 5.87
C HIS A 69 -17.89 1.80 5.78
N ASN A 70 -18.65 1.98 4.70
CA ASN A 70 -19.60 3.09 4.58
C ASN A 70 -20.99 2.76 5.15
N THR A 71 -21.26 1.53 5.59
CA THR A 71 -22.58 1.17 6.16
C THR A 71 -22.85 1.83 7.51
N SER A 72 -21.84 2.38 8.17
CA SER A 72 -21.99 3.10 9.43
C SER A 72 -20.92 4.17 9.61
N GLY A 73 -21.31 5.31 10.18
CA GLY A 73 -20.38 6.36 10.61
C GLY A 73 -19.80 6.15 12.02
N LEU A 74 -20.10 5.05 12.70
CA LEU A 74 -19.64 4.78 14.07
C LEU A 74 -18.29 4.07 14.09
N TRP A 75 -17.32 4.58 14.85
CA TRP A 75 -15.98 3.97 14.94
C TRP A 75 -16.01 2.55 15.52
N GLN A 76 -17.00 2.23 16.35
CA GLN A 76 -17.21 0.90 16.93
C GLN A 76 -17.56 -0.13 15.84
N VAL A 77 -18.40 0.25 14.88
CA VAL A 77 -18.71 -0.60 13.72
C VAL A 77 -17.46 -0.79 12.86
N GLN A 78 -16.67 0.27 12.69
CA GLN A 78 -15.37 0.16 12.01
C GLN A 78 -14.44 -0.84 12.71
N ALA A 79 -14.36 -0.80 14.05
CA ALA A 79 -13.57 -1.74 14.83
C ALA A 79 -13.99 -3.20 14.57
N LEU A 80 -15.30 -3.48 14.51
CA LEU A 80 -15.81 -4.82 14.18
C LEU A 80 -15.42 -5.26 12.76
N ILE A 81 -15.55 -4.39 11.75
CA ILE A 81 -15.15 -4.71 10.37
C ILE A 81 -13.63 -4.94 10.30
N PHE A 82 -12.82 -4.15 11.02
CA PHE A 82 -11.38 -4.34 11.13
C PHE A 82 -11.01 -5.69 11.76
N LEU A 83 -11.73 -6.14 12.79
CA LEU A 83 -11.53 -7.46 13.39
C LEU A 83 -11.85 -8.59 12.40
N VAL A 84 -12.91 -8.45 11.60
CA VAL A 84 -13.24 -9.40 10.53
C VAL A 84 -12.15 -9.40 9.45
N ALA A 85 -11.65 -8.22 9.05
CA ALA A 85 -10.55 -8.09 8.09
C ALA A 85 -9.26 -8.73 8.61
N ALA A 86 -8.94 -8.52 9.89
CA ALA A 86 -7.79 -9.14 10.55
C ALA A 86 -7.94 -10.67 10.60
N ALA A 87 -9.13 -11.19 10.94
CA ALA A 87 -9.39 -12.63 10.93
C ALA A 87 -9.24 -13.23 9.52
N ALA A 88 -9.73 -12.55 8.48
CA ALA A 88 -9.56 -12.96 7.10
C ALA A 88 -8.07 -12.95 6.68
N ALA A 89 -7.32 -11.91 7.06
CA ALA A 89 -5.89 -11.81 6.79
C ALA A 89 -5.06 -12.86 7.55
N VAL A 90 -5.40 -13.19 8.81
CA VAL A 90 -4.79 -14.32 9.54
C VAL A 90 -5.11 -15.65 8.85
N SER A 91 -6.37 -15.86 8.44
CA SER A 91 -6.76 -17.05 7.68
C SER A 91 -5.98 -17.15 6.36
N LEU A 92 -5.78 -16.02 5.66
CA LEU A 92 -4.96 -15.93 4.46
C LEU A 92 -3.49 -16.22 4.77
N LEU A 93 -2.92 -15.69 5.86
CA LEU A 93 -1.53 -15.89 6.32
C LEU A 93 -1.24 -17.37 6.62
N LEU A 94 -2.20 -18.08 7.20
CA LEU A 94 -2.10 -19.51 7.46
C LEU A 94 -2.40 -20.37 6.21
N GLY A 95 -2.95 -19.76 5.16
CA GLY A 95 -3.40 -20.46 3.96
C GLY A 95 -4.56 -21.42 4.27
N HIS A 96 -5.49 -20.97 5.08
CA HIS A 96 -6.74 -21.67 5.39
C HIS A 96 -7.85 -21.12 4.48
N ARG A 97 -8.57 -22.01 3.78
CA ARG A 97 -9.56 -21.65 2.75
C ARG A 97 -9.03 -20.55 1.83
N THR A 98 -7.82 -20.74 1.32
CA THR A 98 -6.94 -19.70 0.74
C THR A 98 -7.67 -18.82 -0.26
N ARG A 99 -8.41 -19.41 -1.21
CA ARG A 99 -9.17 -18.63 -2.21
C ARG A 99 -10.24 -17.73 -1.57
N LEU A 100 -10.99 -18.26 -0.62
CA LEU A 100 -12.02 -17.50 0.09
C LEU A 100 -11.39 -16.42 0.97
N SER A 101 -10.32 -16.75 1.70
CA SER A 101 -9.59 -15.79 2.52
C SER A 101 -8.98 -14.67 1.66
N THR A 102 -8.41 -14.99 0.49
CA THR A 102 -7.95 -13.98 -0.49
C THR A 102 -9.09 -13.08 -0.94
N PHE A 103 -10.24 -13.65 -1.31
CA PHE A 103 -11.41 -12.89 -1.75
C PHE A 103 -11.95 -11.96 -0.66
N ILE A 104 -12.14 -12.46 0.56
CA ILE A 104 -12.62 -11.66 1.69
C ILE A 104 -11.61 -10.56 2.02
N SER A 105 -10.31 -10.88 2.10
CA SER A 105 -9.26 -9.87 2.31
C SER A 105 -9.25 -8.81 1.22
N TRP A 106 -9.46 -9.18 -0.04
CA TRP A 106 -9.52 -8.25 -1.17
C TRP A 106 -10.72 -7.32 -1.08
N VAL A 107 -11.92 -7.85 -0.83
CA VAL A 107 -13.15 -7.06 -0.67
C VAL A 107 -13.03 -6.08 0.50
N LEU A 108 -12.52 -6.55 1.65
CA LEU A 108 -12.36 -5.69 2.84
C LEU A 108 -11.26 -4.65 2.65
N LEU A 109 -10.16 -4.99 1.96
CA LEU A 109 -9.11 -4.03 1.61
C LEU A 109 -9.64 -2.93 0.68
N ILE A 110 -10.39 -3.30 -0.37
CA ILE A 110 -11.05 -2.33 -1.25
C ILE A 110 -11.99 -1.43 -0.45
N SER A 111 -12.77 -2.02 0.45
CA SER A 111 -13.70 -1.27 1.25
C SER A 111 -13.00 -0.23 2.14
N VAL A 112 -11.91 -0.58 2.83
CA VAL A 112 -11.22 0.37 3.70
C VAL A 112 -10.53 1.47 2.90
N GLN A 113 -10.01 1.15 1.72
CA GLN A 113 -9.43 2.14 0.80
C GLN A 113 -10.50 3.11 0.26
N ASN A 114 -11.70 2.62 -0.08
CA ASN A 114 -12.80 3.45 -0.56
C ASN A 114 -13.44 4.32 0.53
N ARG A 115 -13.34 3.91 1.81
CA ARG A 115 -13.87 4.70 2.94
C ARG A 115 -13.11 6.01 3.15
N ASN A 116 -11.82 6.04 2.82
CA ASN A 116 -11.01 7.26 2.93
C ASN A 116 -9.91 7.31 1.86
N PRO A 117 -10.22 7.80 0.65
CA PRO A 117 -9.26 7.94 -0.43
C PRO A 117 -8.10 8.90 -0.12
N MET A 118 -8.28 9.83 0.82
CA MET A 118 -7.32 10.90 1.14
C MET A 118 -6.08 10.42 1.90
N ILE A 119 -6.07 9.17 2.35
CA ILE A 119 -4.96 8.57 3.09
C ILE A 119 -4.37 7.35 2.37
N VAL A 120 -4.70 7.18 1.08
CA VAL A 120 -4.23 6.10 0.22
C VAL A 120 -2.97 6.54 -0.54
N GLN A 121 -2.09 5.58 -0.82
CA GLN A 121 -0.88 5.78 -1.61
C GLN A 121 -0.68 4.64 -2.64
N GLY A 122 0.27 4.78 -3.58
CA GLY A 122 0.47 3.78 -4.64
C GLY A 122 0.74 2.35 -4.13
N GLY A 123 1.28 2.20 -2.91
CA GLY A 123 1.44 0.88 -2.30
C GLY A 123 0.11 0.18 -2.04
N ASP A 124 -0.92 0.92 -1.64
CA ASP A 124 -2.26 0.39 -1.42
C ASP A 124 -2.88 -0.14 -2.73
N ASP A 125 -2.60 0.52 -3.86
CA ASP A 125 -2.98 0.05 -5.20
C ASP A 125 -2.29 -1.28 -5.53
N LEU A 126 -0.97 -1.37 -5.31
CA LEU A 126 -0.22 -2.61 -5.52
C LEU A 126 -0.75 -3.74 -4.64
N LEU A 127 -1.06 -3.46 -3.37
CA LEU A 127 -1.57 -4.45 -2.43
C LEU A 127 -2.92 -5.04 -2.89
N ARG A 128 -3.85 -4.21 -3.37
CA ARG A 128 -5.13 -4.72 -3.92
C ARG A 128 -4.93 -5.49 -5.23
N MET A 129 -3.98 -5.07 -6.08
CA MET A 129 -3.65 -5.81 -7.31
C MET A 129 -3.01 -7.18 -7.03
N LEU A 130 -2.13 -7.28 -6.03
CA LEU A 130 -1.54 -8.56 -5.62
C LEU A 130 -2.60 -9.55 -5.12
N LEU A 131 -3.57 -9.07 -4.32
CA LEU A 131 -4.70 -9.89 -3.89
C LEU A 131 -5.61 -10.28 -5.07
N PHE A 132 -5.89 -9.35 -5.99
CA PHE A 132 -6.69 -9.60 -7.18
C PHE A 132 -6.09 -10.72 -8.03
N TRP A 133 -4.81 -10.60 -8.42
CA TRP A 133 -4.11 -11.66 -9.15
C TRP A 133 -3.98 -12.94 -8.32
N GLY A 134 -3.82 -12.79 -7.01
CA GLY A 134 -3.83 -13.86 -6.02
C GLY A 134 -5.07 -14.76 -6.04
N LEU A 135 -6.24 -14.25 -6.44
CA LEU A 135 -7.46 -15.04 -6.61
C LEU A 135 -7.29 -16.18 -7.63
N PHE A 136 -6.45 -15.93 -8.64
CA PHE A 136 -6.22 -16.84 -9.76
C PHE A 136 -4.94 -17.67 -9.61
N LEU A 137 -4.06 -17.29 -8.67
CA LEU A 137 -2.82 -18.01 -8.38
C LEU A 137 -3.04 -19.20 -7.43
N PRO A 138 -2.30 -20.32 -7.61
CA PRO A 138 -2.33 -21.46 -6.69
C PRO A 138 -1.47 -21.23 -5.44
N TRP A 139 -1.43 -20.02 -4.89
CA TRP A 139 -0.54 -19.63 -3.78
C TRP A 139 -0.91 -20.23 -2.40
N GLY A 140 -1.90 -21.10 -2.38
CA GLY A 140 -2.26 -21.96 -1.24
C GLY A 140 -1.87 -23.43 -1.43
N ARG A 141 -1.14 -23.82 -2.49
CA ARG A 141 -0.83 -25.24 -2.76
C ARG A 141 0.27 -25.85 -1.89
N VAL A 142 1.12 -25.01 -1.32
CA VAL A 142 2.19 -25.39 -0.40
C VAL A 142 2.26 -24.39 0.76
N TYR A 143 2.93 -24.76 1.84
CA TYR A 143 3.04 -23.98 3.09
C TYR A 143 1.71 -23.39 3.58
N SER A 144 0.64 -24.17 3.51
CA SER A 144 -0.71 -23.74 3.87
C SER A 144 -1.42 -24.83 4.67
N VAL A 145 -2.44 -24.44 5.43
CA VAL A 145 -3.34 -25.40 6.09
C VAL A 145 -4.11 -26.21 5.05
N ASP A 146 -4.50 -25.61 3.93
CA ASP A 146 -5.23 -26.28 2.85
C ASP A 146 -4.41 -27.39 2.18
N ALA A 147 -3.10 -27.22 2.06
CA ALA A 147 -2.20 -28.20 1.45
C ALA A 147 -2.19 -29.52 2.22
N ARG A 148 -2.46 -29.53 3.53
CA ARG A 148 -2.52 -30.75 4.36
C ARG A 148 -3.66 -31.68 3.97
N LYS A 149 -4.69 -31.16 3.30
CA LYS A 149 -5.88 -31.91 2.86
C LYS A 149 -5.80 -32.35 1.41
N GLN A 150 -4.70 -32.06 0.71
CA GLN A 150 -4.53 -32.32 -0.71
C GLN A 150 -3.27 -33.16 -0.94
N PRO A 151 -3.22 -33.99 -1.98
CA PRO A 151 -1.98 -34.65 -2.35
C PRO A 151 -0.92 -33.60 -2.72
N ALA A 152 0.33 -33.90 -2.36
CA ALA A 152 1.47 -33.07 -2.73
C ALA A 152 1.47 -32.81 -4.25
N PRO A 153 1.82 -31.59 -4.71
CA PRO A 153 1.89 -31.31 -6.13
C PRO A 153 2.99 -32.16 -6.79
N ALA A 154 2.71 -32.72 -7.96
CA ALA A 154 3.69 -33.52 -8.71
C ALA A 154 4.89 -32.68 -9.17
N GLU A 155 4.65 -31.40 -9.46
CA GLU A 155 5.68 -30.42 -9.80
C GLU A 155 5.48 -29.14 -9.00
N LEU A 156 6.59 -28.51 -8.63
CA LEU A 156 6.59 -27.19 -8.00
C LEU A 156 6.53 -26.05 -9.03
N SER A 157 6.70 -26.36 -10.32
CA SER A 157 6.62 -25.37 -11.40
C SER A 157 5.16 -25.10 -11.77
N TYR A 158 4.80 -23.83 -11.96
CA TYR A 158 3.45 -23.42 -12.32
C TYR A 158 3.42 -22.31 -13.36
N PHE A 159 2.55 -22.44 -14.35
CA PHE A 159 2.34 -21.44 -15.41
C PHE A 159 0.86 -21.30 -15.72
N SER A 160 0.39 -20.07 -15.85
CA SER A 160 -0.96 -19.71 -16.28
C SER A 160 -0.98 -18.23 -16.71
N ALA A 161 -2.09 -17.76 -17.28
CA ALA A 161 -2.34 -16.34 -17.48
C ALA A 161 -2.18 -15.53 -16.19
N ALA A 162 -2.48 -16.10 -15.02
CA ALA A 162 -2.31 -15.41 -13.74
C ALA A 162 -0.85 -15.18 -13.36
N THR A 163 0.07 -16.10 -13.74
CA THR A 163 1.50 -15.89 -13.50
C THR A 163 2.07 -14.83 -14.45
N VAL A 164 1.55 -14.77 -15.69
CA VAL A 164 1.84 -13.68 -16.63
C VAL A 164 1.36 -12.35 -16.07
N ALA A 165 0.10 -12.27 -15.66
CA ALA A 165 -0.50 -11.04 -15.14
C ALA A 165 0.23 -10.51 -13.91
N TYR A 166 0.61 -11.39 -12.98
CA TYR A 166 1.40 -11.01 -11.81
C TYR A 166 2.79 -10.45 -12.18
N ILE A 167 3.53 -11.09 -13.10
CA ILE A 167 4.85 -10.59 -13.54
C ILE A 167 4.71 -9.25 -14.27
N VAL A 168 3.73 -9.14 -15.17
CA VAL A 168 3.45 -7.89 -15.88
C VAL A 168 3.03 -6.80 -14.90
N GLN A 169 2.23 -7.10 -13.88
CA GLN A 169 1.86 -6.14 -12.84
C GLN A 169 3.09 -5.56 -12.13
N ILE A 170 4.07 -6.39 -11.78
CA ILE A 170 5.33 -5.93 -11.18
C ILE A 170 6.08 -5.04 -12.16
N ALA A 171 6.18 -5.44 -13.43
CA ALA A 171 6.83 -4.64 -14.46
C ALA A 171 6.16 -3.27 -14.64
N LEU A 172 4.83 -3.21 -14.64
CA LEU A 172 4.04 -1.98 -14.79
C LEU A 172 4.32 -0.98 -13.67
N VAL A 173 4.43 -1.42 -12.41
CA VAL A 173 4.73 -0.52 -11.28
C VAL A 173 5.95 0.35 -11.58
N TYR A 174 7.07 -0.25 -11.96
CA TYR A 174 8.32 0.48 -12.17
C TYR A 174 8.36 1.18 -13.53
N TRP A 175 7.93 0.51 -14.60
CA TRP A 175 8.01 1.08 -15.94
C TRP A 175 7.12 2.32 -16.08
N CYS A 176 5.89 2.24 -15.58
CA CYS A 176 4.96 3.37 -15.61
C CYS A 176 5.42 4.49 -14.68
N THR A 177 6.03 4.17 -13.52
CA THR A 177 6.64 5.19 -12.65
C THR A 177 7.71 5.99 -13.39
N ALA A 178 8.63 5.30 -14.09
CA ALA A 178 9.68 5.97 -14.84
C ALA A 178 9.13 6.84 -15.98
N LEU A 179 8.13 6.35 -16.71
CA LEU A 179 7.51 7.09 -17.81
C LEU A 179 6.74 8.33 -17.32
N LEU A 180 6.15 8.27 -16.12
CA LEU A 180 5.50 9.43 -15.50
C LEU A 180 6.50 10.50 -15.07
N LYS A 181 7.75 10.14 -14.75
CA LYS A 181 8.83 11.06 -14.36
C LYS A 181 9.43 11.80 -15.58
N SER A 182 8.62 12.65 -16.20
CA SER A 182 8.97 13.32 -17.46
C SER A 182 9.83 14.58 -17.29
N SER A 183 10.01 15.10 -16.08
CA SER A 183 10.69 16.39 -15.86
C SER A 183 12.23 16.31 -15.99
N PRO A 184 12.91 17.40 -16.36
CA PRO A 184 14.37 17.44 -16.51
C PRO A 184 15.14 17.05 -15.23
N GLU A 185 14.56 17.32 -14.05
CA GLU A 185 15.16 16.97 -12.76
C GLU A 185 15.46 15.47 -12.64
N TRP A 186 14.68 14.60 -13.29
CA TRP A 186 14.85 13.16 -13.25
C TRP A 186 15.85 12.61 -14.26
N ASN A 187 15.77 13.04 -15.53
CA ASN A 187 16.46 12.37 -16.64
C ASN A 187 17.64 13.15 -17.23
N ARG A 188 17.72 14.46 -16.97
CA ARG A 188 18.74 15.35 -17.55
C ARG A 188 19.63 15.96 -16.48
N ASP A 189 19.02 16.66 -15.52
CA ASP A 189 19.74 17.47 -14.55
C ASP A 189 20.22 16.62 -13.36
N GLY A 190 19.43 15.59 -13.00
CA GLY A 190 19.72 14.71 -11.87
C GLY A 190 19.53 15.38 -10.51
N THR A 191 18.56 16.29 -10.40
CA THR A 191 18.28 17.07 -9.18
C THR A 191 17.02 16.61 -8.45
N ALA A 192 16.32 15.58 -8.93
CA ALA A 192 15.07 15.11 -8.33
C ALA A 192 15.24 14.64 -6.87
N LEU A 193 16.28 13.87 -6.52
CA LEU A 193 16.49 13.46 -5.13
C LEU A 193 16.88 14.63 -4.24
N TYR A 194 17.52 15.67 -4.78
CA TYR A 194 17.77 16.90 -4.04
C TYR A 194 16.44 17.52 -3.60
N TYR A 195 15.48 17.68 -4.50
CA TYR A 195 14.15 18.18 -4.14
C TYR A 195 13.36 17.18 -3.27
N ALA A 196 13.46 15.88 -3.49
CA ALA A 196 12.71 14.91 -2.69
C ALA A 196 13.20 14.86 -1.23
N LEU A 197 14.52 15.00 -1.02
CA LEU A 197 15.13 15.01 0.30
C LEU A 197 15.07 16.38 0.99
N SER A 198 14.67 17.45 0.29
CA SER A 198 14.36 18.74 0.90
C SER A 198 12.93 18.80 1.46
N LEU A 199 12.10 17.77 1.21
CA LEU A 199 10.77 17.64 1.79
C LEU A 199 10.86 17.05 3.20
N ASP A 200 10.97 17.90 4.22
CA ASP A 200 11.11 17.50 5.62
C ASP A 200 9.91 16.70 6.15
N GLN A 201 8.73 16.82 5.52
CA GLN A 201 7.55 15.99 5.83
C GLN A 201 7.76 14.49 5.57
N VAL A 202 8.71 14.14 4.71
CA VAL A 202 9.08 12.75 4.39
C VAL A 202 10.55 12.44 4.67
N LEU A 203 11.36 13.41 5.09
CA LEU A 203 12.79 13.21 5.30
C LEU A 203 13.11 12.31 6.51
N MET A 204 13.87 11.25 6.27
CA MET A 204 14.41 10.37 7.32
C MET A 204 15.89 10.68 7.60
N PRO A 205 16.46 10.23 8.74
CA PRO A 205 17.85 10.50 9.10
C PRO A 205 18.89 10.10 8.03
N GLY A 206 18.69 8.98 7.33
CA GLY A 206 19.58 8.57 6.24
C GLY A 206 19.52 9.52 5.04
N GLY A 207 18.36 10.13 4.79
CA GLY A 207 18.18 11.15 3.77
C GLY A 207 18.91 12.43 4.13
N ARG A 208 18.81 12.87 5.40
CA ARG A 208 19.55 14.04 5.92
C ARG A 208 21.06 13.87 5.82
N PHE A 209 21.57 12.65 6.06
CA PHE A 209 22.97 12.31 5.85
C PHE A 209 23.35 12.40 4.37
N LEU A 210 22.55 11.77 3.50
CA LEU A 210 22.79 11.77 2.05
C LEU A 210 22.73 13.19 1.43
N TYR A 211 21.91 14.07 2.01
CA TYR A 211 21.71 15.45 1.56
C TYR A 211 23.01 16.29 1.55
N GLN A 212 24.03 15.86 2.30
CA GLN A 212 25.33 16.52 2.36
C GLN A 212 26.24 16.19 1.16
N PHE A 213 25.82 15.26 0.30
CA PHE A 213 26.64 14.74 -0.81
C PHE A 213 25.96 14.98 -2.18
N PRO A 214 26.08 16.19 -2.77
CA PRO A 214 25.40 16.55 -4.03
C PRO A 214 25.70 15.60 -5.20
N ALA A 215 26.96 15.16 -5.34
CA ALA A 215 27.36 14.24 -6.39
C ALA A 215 26.68 12.87 -6.24
N ALA A 216 26.54 12.37 -5.00
CA ALA A 216 25.87 11.12 -4.71
C ALA A 216 24.36 11.23 -5.02
N MET A 217 23.70 12.33 -4.63
CA MET A 217 22.29 12.56 -4.97
C MET A 217 22.05 12.65 -6.47
N ARG A 218 22.96 13.28 -7.22
CA ARG A 218 22.87 13.33 -8.68
C ARG A 218 22.98 11.95 -9.31
N PHE A 219 23.97 11.17 -8.89
CA PHE A 219 24.12 9.79 -9.33
C PHE A 219 22.88 8.95 -8.99
N LEU A 220 22.41 9.01 -7.73
CA LEU A 220 21.27 8.24 -7.27
C LEU A 220 19.96 8.66 -7.94
N THR A 221 19.81 9.92 -8.35
CA THR A 221 18.67 10.38 -9.14
C THR A 221 18.60 9.65 -10.47
N LEU A 222 19.69 9.69 -11.23
CA LEU A 222 19.78 9.03 -12.53
C LEU A 222 19.67 7.51 -12.36
N ALA A 223 20.37 6.94 -11.38
CA ALA A 223 20.31 5.51 -11.07
C ALA A 223 18.88 5.07 -10.73
N THR A 224 18.12 5.85 -9.96
CA THR A 224 16.72 5.58 -9.64
C THR A 224 15.87 5.55 -10.91
N TYR A 225 15.94 6.62 -11.72
CA TYR A 225 15.17 6.73 -12.95
C TYR A 225 15.47 5.57 -13.94
N TYR A 226 16.75 5.31 -14.21
CA TYR A 226 17.14 4.24 -15.13
C TYR A 226 16.90 2.85 -14.58
N THR A 227 16.96 2.66 -13.25
CA THR A 227 16.53 1.40 -12.61
C THR A 227 15.05 1.17 -12.87
N GLU A 228 14.19 2.14 -12.58
CA GLU A 228 12.75 2.02 -12.80
C GLU A 228 12.40 1.78 -14.28
N MET A 229 13.13 2.44 -15.20
CA MET A 229 12.93 2.32 -16.64
C MET A 229 13.39 0.96 -17.19
N LEU A 230 14.57 0.47 -16.79
CA LEU A 230 15.23 -0.66 -17.44
C LEU A 230 15.01 -2.00 -16.72
N LEU A 231 14.88 -1.98 -15.39
CA LEU A 231 14.75 -3.19 -14.59
C LEU A 231 13.53 -4.05 -14.96
N PRO A 232 12.36 -3.51 -15.36
CA PRO A 232 11.22 -4.32 -15.82
C PRO A 232 11.56 -5.29 -16.95
N PHE A 233 12.45 -4.91 -17.88
CA PHE A 233 12.84 -5.75 -19.01
C PHE A 233 13.63 -6.99 -18.59
N VAL A 234 14.31 -6.94 -17.44
CA VAL A 234 15.01 -8.08 -16.85
C VAL A 234 14.05 -9.24 -16.54
N LEU A 235 12.80 -8.95 -16.19
CA LEU A 235 11.79 -9.97 -15.90
C LEU A 235 11.44 -10.83 -17.11
N PHE A 236 11.66 -10.34 -18.33
CA PHE A 236 11.25 -10.99 -19.57
C PHE A 236 12.41 -11.71 -20.27
N ILE A 237 13.63 -11.68 -19.72
CA ILE A 237 14.78 -12.35 -20.32
C ILE A 237 14.60 -13.88 -20.21
N PRO A 238 14.51 -14.62 -21.32
CA PRO A 238 14.02 -16.00 -21.30
C PRO A 238 15.09 -17.07 -21.01
N PHE A 239 16.36 -16.68 -20.99
CA PHE A 239 17.49 -17.55 -20.69
C PHE A 239 18.06 -17.25 -19.30
N ARG A 240 18.56 -18.28 -18.61
CA ARG A 240 19.06 -18.15 -17.22
C ARG A 240 18.09 -17.40 -16.28
N VAL A 241 16.79 -17.63 -16.45
CA VAL A 241 15.72 -16.98 -15.66
C VAL A 241 16.00 -16.93 -14.15
N PRO A 242 16.50 -18.00 -13.49
CA PRO A 242 16.83 -17.93 -12.06
C PRO A 242 17.81 -16.81 -11.70
N TRP A 243 18.83 -16.56 -12.53
CA TRP A 243 19.82 -15.53 -12.27
C TRP A 243 19.22 -14.12 -12.39
N TRP A 244 18.48 -13.86 -13.47
CA TRP A 244 17.81 -12.58 -13.69
C TRP A 244 16.74 -12.28 -12.63
N ARG A 245 16.03 -13.29 -12.15
CA ARG A 245 15.09 -13.14 -11.04
C ARG A 245 15.77 -12.80 -9.73
N LEU A 246 16.90 -13.43 -9.42
CA LEU A 246 17.68 -13.08 -8.23
C LEU A 246 18.24 -11.67 -8.33
N LEU A 247 18.75 -11.28 -9.50
CA LEU A 247 19.20 -9.91 -9.75
C LEU A 247 18.06 -8.91 -9.53
N PHE A 248 16.88 -9.16 -10.12
CA PHE A 248 15.71 -8.31 -9.98
C PHE A 248 15.29 -8.18 -8.50
N VAL A 249 15.13 -9.31 -7.79
CA VAL A 249 14.75 -9.31 -6.37
C VAL A 249 15.78 -8.56 -5.53
N PHE A 250 17.07 -8.78 -5.78
CA PHE A 250 18.15 -8.11 -5.06
C PHE A 250 18.13 -6.59 -5.28
N ILE A 251 18.01 -6.14 -6.53
CA ILE A 251 17.94 -4.71 -6.85
C ILE A 251 16.69 -4.09 -6.22
N ILE A 252 15.51 -4.73 -6.32
CA ILE A 252 14.28 -4.22 -5.71
C ILE A 252 14.39 -4.14 -4.18
N TYR A 253 14.97 -5.14 -3.53
CA TYR A 253 15.18 -5.11 -2.08
C TYR A 253 16.12 -3.97 -1.69
N GLY A 254 17.25 -3.82 -2.38
CA GLY A 254 18.20 -2.72 -2.12
C GLY A 254 17.58 -1.35 -2.37
N PHE A 255 16.83 -1.20 -3.47
CA PHE A 255 16.16 0.04 -3.85
C PHE A 255 15.13 0.47 -2.80
N HIS A 256 14.23 -0.44 -2.40
CA HIS A 256 13.20 -0.14 -1.41
C HIS A 256 13.74 0.00 0.01
N LEU A 257 14.81 -0.73 0.37
CA LEU A 257 15.54 -0.51 1.63
C LEU A 257 16.17 0.89 1.65
N GLY A 258 16.83 1.29 0.56
CA GLY A 258 17.39 2.64 0.40
C GLY A 258 16.34 3.73 0.56
N ILE A 259 15.17 3.56 -0.06
CA ILE A 259 14.02 4.46 0.14
C ILE A 259 13.62 4.48 1.62
N SER A 260 13.42 3.33 2.27
CA SER A 260 12.97 3.29 3.67
C SER A 260 13.92 3.96 4.67
N LEU A 261 15.22 3.99 4.35
CA LEU A 261 16.25 4.64 5.18
C LEU A 261 16.31 6.15 4.95
N THR A 262 15.82 6.64 3.80
CA THR A 262 15.97 8.05 3.37
C THR A 262 14.66 8.83 3.35
N LEU A 263 13.54 8.17 3.07
CA LEU A 263 12.21 8.75 2.93
C LEU A 263 11.16 7.93 3.70
N PHE A 264 10.27 8.65 4.40
CA PHE A 264 9.13 8.08 5.10
C PHE A 264 7.91 8.02 4.16
N VAL A 265 7.73 6.86 3.51
CA VAL A 265 6.65 6.63 2.53
C VAL A 265 5.73 5.47 2.99
N GLY A 266 5.58 5.30 4.29
CA GLY A 266 4.72 4.30 4.91
C GLY A 266 5.05 2.86 4.51
N LEU A 267 4.02 2.08 4.18
CA LEU A 267 4.14 0.65 3.87
C LEU A 267 4.61 0.35 2.44
N PHE A 268 4.85 1.37 1.62
CA PHE A 268 5.20 1.20 0.21
C PHE A 268 6.36 0.23 0.00
N PHE A 269 7.44 0.40 0.77
CA PHE A 269 8.65 -0.41 0.64
C PHE A 269 8.39 -1.89 0.99
N LEU A 270 7.64 -2.16 2.07
CA LEU A 270 7.28 -3.52 2.48
C LEU A 270 6.36 -4.20 1.45
N ILE A 271 5.40 -3.46 0.88
CA ILE A 271 4.50 -3.99 -0.15
C ILE A 271 5.31 -4.39 -1.39
N ASN A 272 6.27 -3.57 -1.82
CA ASN A 272 7.13 -3.89 -2.96
C ASN A 272 8.12 -5.04 -2.66
N MET A 273 8.67 -5.11 -1.45
CA MET A 273 9.53 -6.24 -1.04
C MET A 273 8.73 -7.55 -0.95
N ALA A 274 7.48 -7.49 -0.47
CA ALA A 274 6.57 -8.64 -0.47
C ALA A 274 6.18 -9.05 -1.88
N SER A 275 5.91 -8.07 -2.77
CA SER A 275 5.44 -8.30 -4.14
C SER A 275 6.41 -9.15 -4.95
N VAL A 276 7.72 -9.05 -4.73
CA VAL A 276 8.72 -9.79 -5.51
C VAL A 276 9.07 -11.17 -4.93
N LEU A 277 8.56 -11.55 -3.75
CA LEU A 277 8.83 -12.87 -3.16
C LEU A 277 8.32 -14.02 -4.05
N GLY A 278 7.27 -13.79 -4.84
CA GLY A 278 6.78 -14.77 -5.80
C GLY A 278 7.73 -15.02 -6.99
N LEU A 279 8.80 -14.21 -7.13
CA LEU A 279 9.83 -14.36 -8.15
C LEU A 279 11.04 -15.18 -7.67
N LEU A 280 11.12 -15.57 -6.39
CA LEU A 280 12.26 -16.33 -5.89
C LEU A 280 12.41 -17.66 -6.64
N PRO A 281 13.58 -17.96 -7.24
CA PRO A 281 13.78 -19.21 -7.96
C PRO A 281 14.06 -20.40 -7.03
N PRO A 282 13.97 -21.64 -7.53
CA PRO A 282 14.20 -22.85 -6.75
C PRO A 282 15.50 -22.84 -5.94
N VAL A 283 16.62 -22.39 -6.52
CA VAL A 283 17.91 -22.32 -5.82
C VAL A 283 17.86 -21.49 -4.53
N ALA A 284 17.10 -20.39 -4.53
CA ALA A 284 16.96 -19.54 -3.34
C ALA A 284 16.05 -20.19 -2.30
N LEU A 285 14.99 -20.84 -2.77
CA LEU A 285 14.02 -21.54 -1.93
C LEU A 285 14.61 -22.79 -1.28
N ASP A 286 15.41 -23.56 -2.02
CA ASP A 286 16.12 -24.74 -1.51
C ASP A 286 17.14 -24.33 -0.44
N TRP A 287 17.82 -23.20 -0.64
CA TRP A 287 18.71 -22.61 0.37
C TRP A 287 17.91 -22.19 1.63
N LEU A 288 16.76 -21.52 1.43
CA LEU A 288 15.92 -21.06 2.52
C LEU A 288 15.35 -22.25 3.32
N GLU A 289 14.85 -23.28 2.65
CA GLU A 289 14.33 -24.50 3.29
C GLU A 289 15.40 -25.18 4.13
N LYS A 290 16.63 -25.32 3.61
CA LYS A 290 17.76 -25.89 4.38
C LYS A 290 18.05 -25.11 5.66
N ARG A 291 17.84 -23.79 5.69
CA ARG A 291 18.08 -22.93 6.86
C ARG A 291 16.89 -22.87 7.82
N VAL A 292 15.67 -22.83 7.29
CA VAL A 292 14.44 -22.59 8.06
C VAL A 292 13.83 -23.89 8.58
N VAL A 293 13.82 -24.97 7.79
CA VAL A 293 13.16 -26.24 8.14
C VAL A 293 13.71 -26.85 9.44
N PRO A 294 15.04 -26.91 9.69
CA PRO A 294 15.56 -27.44 10.95
C PRO A 294 15.07 -26.65 12.17
N ARG A 295 15.08 -25.31 12.08
CA ARG A 295 14.58 -24.42 13.16
C ARG A 295 13.08 -24.56 13.36
N ALA A 296 12.31 -24.64 12.27
CA ALA A 296 10.87 -24.84 12.32
C ALA A 296 10.51 -26.21 12.93
N ARG A 297 11.28 -27.26 12.66
CA ARG A 297 11.09 -28.59 13.28
C ARG A 297 11.38 -28.58 14.78
N GLN A 298 12.32 -27.76 15.25
CA GLN A 298 12.61 -27.60 16.69
C GLN A 298 11.56 -26.75 17.41
N LEU A 299 11.05 -25.69 16.76
CA LEU A 299 10.05 -24.78 17.33
C LEU A 299 8.62 -25.33 17.25
N GLY A 300 8.31 -26.15 16.24
CA GLY A 300 6.98 -26.71 15.99
C GLY A 300 6.36 -27.40 17.21
N PRO A 301 7.06 -28.37 17.84
CA PRO A 301 6.56 -29.04 19.05
C PRO A 301 6.35 -28.07 20.22
N ARG A 302 7.20 -27.05 20.38
CA ARG A 302 7.09 -26.04 21.46
C ARG A 302 5.88 -25.14 21.27
N VAL A 303 5.64 -24.70 20.03
CA VAL A 303 4.46 -23.89 19.69
C VAL A 303 3.19 -24.75 19.80
N ALA A 304 3.21 -25.98 19.32
CA ALA A 304 2.10 -26.92 19.47
C ALA A 304 1.76 -27.16 20.95
N ALA A 305 2.77 -27.36 21.81
CA ALA A 305 2.57 -27.51 23.25
C ALA A 305 1.96 -26.24 23.90
N ARG A 306 2.41 -25.04 23.51
CA ARG A 306 1.82 -23.77 23.98
C ARG A 306 0.38 -23.55 23.52
N LEU A 307 0.01 -24.06 22.34
CA LEU A 307 -1.33 -23.94 21.78
C LEU A 307 -2.26 -25.09 22.19
N ALA A 308 -1.74 -26.20 22.73
CA ALA A 308 -2.53 -27.36 23.16
C ALA A 308 -3.67 -27.00 24.14
N PRO A 309 -3.50 -26.07 25.11
CA PRO A 309 -4.60 -25.64 25.99
C PRO A 309 -5.74 -24.92 25.25
N LEU A 310 -5.45 -24.28 24.12
CA LEU A 310 -6.44 -23.55 23.30
C LEU A 310 -7.14 -24.47 22.29
N GLN A 311 -6.58 -25.66 22.04
CA GLN A 311 -7.09 -26.63 21.07
C GLN A 311 -8.55 -27.06 21.33
N PRO A 312 -8.97 -27.45 22.56
CA PRO A 312 -10.37 -27.84 22.80
C PRO A 312 -11.34 -26.68 22.59
N ARG A 313 -10.97 -25.45 22.98
CA ARG A 313 -11.77 -24.22 22.72
C ARG A 313 -11.93 -23.96 21.22
N TRP A 314 -10.86 -24.12 20.45
CA TRP A 314 -10.89 -23.97 18.99
C TRP A 314 -11.73 -25.04 18.29
N VAL A 315 -11.70 -26.30 18.77
CA VAL A 315 -12.52 -27.38 18.22
C VAL A 315 -14.01 -27.14 18.50
N ALA A 316 -14.37 -26.71 19.72
CA ALA A 316 -15.74 -26.36 20.07
C ALA A 316 -16.26 -25.20 19.20
N TRP A 317 -15.47 -24.12 19.02
CA TRP A 317 -15.83 -23.00 18.16
C TRP A 317 -16.00 -23.40 16.68
N ARG A 318 -15.15 -24.31 16.19
CA ARG A 318 -15.27 -24.88 14.83
C ARG A 318 -16.54 -25.71 14.62
N GLN A 319 -17.04 -26.35 15.66
CA GLN A 319 -18.29 -27.11 15.60
C GLN A 319 -19.52 -26.19 15.64
N CYS A 320 -19.46 -25.05 16.34
CA CYS A 320 -20.54 -24.06 16.37
C CYS A 320 -20.76 -23.35 15.02
N ILE A 321 -19.71 -23.16 14.21
CA ILE A 321 -19.78 -22.49 12.90
C ILE A 321 -19.44 -23.51 11.80
N GLY A 322 -20.28 -24.54 11.69
CA GLY A 322 -20.15 -25.63 10.72
C GLY A 322 -21.09 -25.47 9.54
N LEU A 323 -20.89 -24.48 8.65
CA LEU A 323 -21.63 -24.45 7.39
C LEU A 323 -21.01 -25.49 6.43
N ARG A 324 -21.51 -26.73 6.46
CA ARG A 324 -21.10 -27.80 5.53
C ARG A 324 -21.93 -27.70 4.27
N ILE A 325 -21.45 -26.91 3.31
CA ILE A 325 -22.03 -26.90 1.96
C ILE A 325 -21.49 -28.12 1.23
N GLU A 326 -22.27 -29.21 1.23
CA GLU A 326 -22.00 -30.36 0.38
C GLU A 326 -22.55 -30.07 -1.02
N THR A 327 -21.66 -29.76 -1.95
CA THR A 327 -22.01 -29.65 -3.35
C THR A 327 -21.80 -31.03 -4.01
N SER A 328 -22.89 -31.73 -4.33
CA SER A 328 -22.87 -33.02 -5.02
C SER A 328 -22.59 -32.91 -6.53
N TRP A 329 -22.25 -31.72 -7.01
CA TRP A 329 -22.03 -31.42 -8.42
C TRP A 329 -20.71 -32.04 -8.90
N THR A 330 -20.75 -33.27 -9.42
CA THR A 330 -19.61 -33.86 -10.12
C THR A 330 -19.46 -33.20 -11.49
N LEU A 331 -18.66 -32.13 -11.55
CA LEU A 331 -18.35 -31.45 -12.81
C LEU A 331 -17.68 -32.42 -13.78
N SER A 332 -18.28 -32.59 -14.97
CA SER A 332 -17.72 -33.40 -16.05
C SER A 332 -16.33 -32.92 -16.46
N GLY A 333 -15.49 -33.81 -16.98
CA GLY A 333 -14.13 -33.46 -17.43
C GLY A 333 -14.12 -32.40 -18.55
N GLY A 334 -15.19 -32.32 -19.35
CA GLY A 334 -15.39 -31.27 -20.35
C GLY A 334 -15.66 -29.91 -19.68
N LEU A 335 -16.59 -29.86 -18.73
CA LEU A 335 -16.94 -28.63 -18.01
C LEU A 335 -15.76 -28.08 -17.19
N ARG A 336 -14.96 -28.93 -16.55
CA ARG A 336 -13.74 -28.50 -15.85
C ARG A 336 -12.71 -27.85 -16.80
N ARG A 337 -12.57 -28.40 -18.02
CA ARG A 337 -11.71 -27.83 -19.06
C ARG A 337 -12.23 -26.47 -19.53
N LEU A 338 -13.53 -26.36 -19.78
CA LEU A 338 -14.19 -25.10 -20.15
C LEU A 338 -14.00 -24.03 -19.07
N LEU A 339 -14.31 -24.33 -17.81
CA LEU A 339 -14.15 -23.39 -16.70
C LEU A 339 -12.70 -22.91 -16.56
N ARG A 340 -11.72 -23.79 -16.78
CA ARG A 340 -10.31 -23.41 -16.80
C ARG A 340 -10.01 -22.46 -17.96
N GLN A 341 -10.48 -22.74 -19.17
CA GLN A 341 -10.28 -21.86 -20.33
C GLN A 341 -10.94 -20.48 -20.13
N VAL A 342 -12.17 -20.46 -19.60
CA VAL A 342 -12.87 -19.21 -19.26
C VAL A 342 -12.07 -18.43 -18.23
N ARG A 343 -11.56 -19.08 -17.17
CA ARG A 343 -10.69 -18.43 -16.18
C ARG A 343 -9.46 -17.80 -16.83
N GLU A 344 -8.75 -18.53 -17.69
CA GLU A 344 -7.58 -17.99 -18.38
C GLU A 344 -7.95 -16.81 -19.28
N GLY A 345 -9.06 -16.91 -20.04
CA GLY A 345 -9.56 -15.83 -20.89
C GLY A 345 -9.94 -14.58 -20.10
N VAL A 346 -10.61 -14.72 -18.95
CA VAL A 346 -10.92 -13.61 -18.05
C VAL A 346 -9.65 -12.93 -17.54
N VAL A 347 -8.66 -13.70 -17.09
CA VAL A 347 -7.40 -13.13 -16.59
C VAL A 347 -6.65 -12.38 -17.70
N VAL A 348 -6.60 -12.94 -18.92
CA VAL A 348 -6.00 -12.25 -20.08
C VAL A 348 -6.75 -10.96 -20.40
N GLY A 349 -8.09 -11.00 -20.43
CA GLY A 349 -8.92 -9.82 -20.71
C GLY A 349 -8.68 -8.70 -19.68
N VAL A 350 -8.66 -9.03 -18.40
CA VAL A 350 -8.39 -8.04 -17.33
C VAL A 350 -6.94 -7.54 -17.40
N LEU A 351 -5.97 -8.39 -17.74
CA LEU A 351 -4.59 -7.96 -17.93
C LEU A 351 -4.45 -6.94 -19.06
N LEU A 352 -5.09 -7.19 -20.21
CA LEU A 352 -5.11 -6.24 -21.32
C LEU A 352 -5.75 -4.90 -20.92
N TYR A 353 -6.86 -4.96 -20.17
CA TYR A 353 -7.52 -3.78 -19.63
C TYR A 353 -6.60 -3.00 -18.67
N VAL A 354 -5.88 -3.69 -17.77
CA VAL A 354 -4.89 -3.08 -16.86
C VAL A 354 -3.73 -2.45 -17.61
N CYS A 355 -3.22 -3.11 -18.66
CA CYS A 355 -2.18 -2.52 -19.51
C CYS A 355 -2.68 -1.25 -20.20
N TRP A 356 -3.90 -1.26 -20.74
CA TRP A 356 -4.50 -0.07 -21.35
C TRP A 356 -4.69 1.05 -20.32
N TRP A 357 -5.18 0.75 -19.12
CA TRP A 357 -5.33 1.72 -18.03
C TRP A 357 -4.00 2.44 -17.70
N ASN A 358 -2.91 1.68 -17.61
CA ASN A 358 -1.60 2.25 -17.34
C ASN A 358 -1.08 3.10 -18.50
N LEU A 359 -1.31 2.67 -19.74
CA LEU A 359 -0.94 3.46 -20.93
C LEU A 359 -1.69 4.80 -20.99
N ASP A 360 -2.99 4.81 -20.67
CA ASP A 360 -3.80 6.02 -20.56
C ASP A 360 -3.22 7.01 -19.53
N SER A 361 -2.71 6.50 -18.41
CA SER A 361 -2.19 7.32 -17.30
C SER A 361 -0.87 8.06 -17.59
N ILE A 362 -0.11 7.67 -18.61
CA ILE A 362 1.29 8.11 -18.84
C ILE A 362 1.41 9.40 -19.69
N VAL A 363 0.29 9.98 -20.15
CA VAL A 363 0.26 11.15 -21.05
C VAL A 363 0.66 10.77 -22.49
N ILE A 364 -0.27 10.09 -23.19
CA ILE A 364 -0.31 10.06 -24.66
C ILE A 364 -1.77 10.32 -25.07
N PRO A 365 -2.13 11.55 -25.53
CA PRO A 365 -3.53 11.91 -25.79
C PRO A 365 -4.21 11.09 -26.91
N ARG A 366 -3.49 10.21 -27.62
CA ARG A 366 -4.02 9.37 -28.70
C ARG A 366 -4.70 8.08 -28.24
N TYR A 367 -4.50 7.63 -27.01
CA TYR A 367 -5.01 6.34 -26.52
C TYR A 367 -5.81 6.45 -25.21
N THR A 368 -6.58 7.53 -25.07
CA THR A 368 -7.33 7.78 -23.84
C THR A 368 -8.50 6.80 -23.68
N MET A 369 -8.58 6.17 -22.50
CA MET A 369 -9.71 5.34 -22.12
C MET A 369 -10.88 6.27 -21.77
N SER A 370 -11.93 6.26 -22.61
CA SER A 370 -13.14 7.04 -22.38
C SER A 370 -13.79 6.71 -21.03
N ASP A 371 -14.43 7.68 -20.38
CA ASP A 371 -15.06 7.50 -19.07
C ASP A 371 -16.03 6.31 -18.99
N PRO A 372 -16.89 6.05 -20.01
CA PRO A 372 -17.78 4.88 -20.01
C PRO A 372 -17.06 3.54 -20.06
N MET A 373 -15.74 3.49 -20.29
CA MET A 373 -14.96 2.25 -20.27
C MET A 373 -14.31 2.01 -18.91
N ARG A 374 -14.23 3.04 -18.06
CA ARG A 374 -13.52 2.98 -16.76
C ARG A 374 -14.32 2.34 -15.64
N TRP A 375 -15.64 2.21 -15.79
CA TRP A 375 -16.55 1.71 -14.74
C TRP A 375 -16.11 0.35 -14.19
N LEU A 376 -15.66 -0.56 -15.06
CA LEU A 376 -15.22 -1.89 -14.65
C LEU A 376 -13.96 -1.77 -13.78
N GLY A 377 -13.02 -0.90 -14.18
CA GLY A 377 -11.83 -0.56 -13.42
C GLY A 377 -12.15 -0.11 -11.99
N TYR A 378 -13.13 0.78 -11.84
CA TYR A 378 -13.59 1.26 -10.53
C TYR A 378 -14.38 0.21 -9.74
N LEU A 379 -15.21 -0.59 -10.40
CA LEU A 379 -16.06 -1.59 -9.75
C LEU A 379 -15.23 -2.72 -9.13
N VAL A 380 -14.29 -3.27 -9.90
CA VAL A 380 -13.38 -4.32 -9.40
C VAL A 380 -12.05 -3.75 -8.90
N ARG A 381 -11.94 -2.42 -8.77
CA ARG A 381 -10.76 -1.72 -8.24
C ARG A 381 -9.41 -2.16 -8.83
N VAL A 382 -9.38 -2.37 -10.15
CA VAL A 382 -8.14 -2.60 -10.90
C VAL A 382 -7.56 -1.30 -11.48
N ASP A 383 -8.22 -0.17 -11.21
CA ASP A 383 -7.68 1.17 -11.39
C ASP A 383 -6.36 1.31 -10.61
N GLN A 384 -5.38 2.00 -11.18
CA GLN A 384 -4.07 2.19 -10.57
C GLN A 384 -3.37 3.43 -11.15
N HIS A 385 -2.48 4.03 -10.37
CA HIS A 385 -1.64 5.13 -10.83
C HIS A 385 -0.26 5.11 -10.13
N TRP A 386 0.82 5.22 -10.90
CA TRP A 386 2.20 5.01 -10.41
C TRP A 386 3.02 6.33 -10.38
N GLY A 387 2.42 7.43 -9.93
CA GLY A 387 3.01 8.78 -10.02
C GLY A 387 3.84 9.26 -8.82
N MET A 388 4.62 8.39 -8.16
CA MET A 388 5.41 8.81 -7.00
C MET A 388 6.50 9.83 -7.41
N PHE A 389 6.43 11.05 -6.87
CA PHE A 389 7.31 12.17 -7.22
C PHE A 389 7.31 12.51 -8.73
N ALA A 390 6.14 12.38 -9.37
CA ALA A 390 5.94 12.63 -10.79
C ALA A 390 4.77 13.62 -11.02
N PRO A 391 4.72 14.33 -12.17
CA PRO A 391 5.72 14.33 -13.25
C PRO A 391 7.02 15.06 -12.88
N SER A 392 6.91 16.09 -12.05
CA SER A 392 8.02 16.79 -11.40
C SER A 392 7.95 16.55 -9.89
N VAL A 393 9.11 16.51 -9.24
CA VAL A 393 9.18 16.46 -7.78
C VAL A 393 8.63 17.77 -7.18
N PHE A 394 7.89 17.69 -6.08
CA PHE A 394 7.44 18.86 -5.35
C PHE A 394 8.63 19.69 -4.86
N LYS A 395 8.47 21.02 -4.92
CA LYS A 395 9.46 22.00 -4.42
C LYS A 395 8.94 22.72 -3.17
N ASP A 396 7.62 22.71 -2.98
CA ASP A 396 6.93 23.28 -1.83
C ASP A 396 6.94 22.27 -0.68
N ASP A 397 7.44 22.70 0.47
CA ASP A 397 7.44 21.99 1.75
C ASP A 397 7.04 22.94 2.89
N GLY A 398 7.14 22.51 4.13
CA GLY A 398 6.81 23.30 5.30
C GLY A 398 6.44 22.44 6.50
N TRP A 399 6.01 23.10 7.58
CA TRP A 399 5.53 22.43 8.78
C TRP A 399 4.26 23.07 9.32
N TYR A 400 3.50 22.26 10.05
CA TYR A 400 2.25 22.67 10.66
C TYR A 400 2.48 23.21 12.07
N ILE A 401 1.75 24.26 12.41
CA ILE A 401 1.61 24.80 13.76
C ILE A 401 0.12 24.81 14.10
N LEU A 402 -0.23 24.26 15.26
CA LEU A 402 -1.60 24.24 15.75
C LEU A 402 -1.74 25.29 16.85
N ASN A 403 -2.07 26.53 16.47
CA ASN A 403 -2.13 27.68 17.37
C ASN A 403 -3.49 27.72 18.09
N GLY A 404 -3.53 27.26 19.33
CA GLY A 404 -4.68 27.37 20.22
C GLY A 404 -4.64 28.64 21.05
N THR A 405 -5.66 29.49 20.93
CA THR A 405 -5.86 30.64 21.80
C THR A 405 -6.78 30.26 22.94
N THR A 406 -6.30 30.33 24.18
CA THR A 406 -7.08 30.05 25.40
C THR A 406 -8.10 31.15 25.69
N THR A 407 -9.04 30.88 26.60
CA THR A 407 -10.01 31.88 27.08
C THR A 407 -9.35 33.07 27.80
N THR A 408 -8.15 32.88 28.35
CA THR A 408 -7.34 33.94 28.98
C THR A 408 -6.42 34.67 27.99
N GLY A 409 -6.45 34.31 26.70
CA GLY A 409 -5.67 34.95 25.63
C GLY A 409 -4.26 34.39 25.42
N GLN A 410 -3.84 33.35 26.15
CA GLN A 410 -2.56 32.68 25.92
C GLN A 410 -2.58 31.85 24.64
N HIS A 411 -1.46 31.82 23.91
CA HIS A 411 -1.26 31.05 22.69
C HIS A 411 -0.43 29.78 22.97
N LEU A 412 -0.99 28.63 22.62
CA LEU A 412 -0.43 27.30 22.86
C LEU A 412 -0.25 26.55 21.54
N ASP A 413 0.77 25.70 21.45
CA ASP A 413 0.97 24.79 20.32
C ASP A 413 0.47 23.38 20.67
N LEU A 414 -0.63 22.96 20.02
CA LEU A 414 -1.23 21.64 20.26
C LEU A 414 -0.33 20.49 19.78
N ASN A 415 0.56 20.70 18.79
CA ASN A 415 1.54 19.68 18.38
C ASN A 415 2.56 19.39 19.48
N ARG A 416 2.72 20.31 20.44
CA ARG A 416 3.70 20.24 21.54
C ARG A 416 3.00 20.08 22.90
N GLY A 417 1.81 19.49 22.92
CA GLY A 417 1.07 19.24 24.15
C GLY A 417 0.66 20.50 24.92
N GLY A 418 0.50 21.63 24.22
CA GLY A 418 0.13 22.90 24.84
C GLY A 418 1.30 23.74 25.35
N ALA A 419 2.53 23.46 24.92
CA ALA A 419 3.66 24.35 25.18
C ALA A 419 3.43 25.76 24.58
N PRO A 420 4.14 26.80 25.05
CA PRO A 420 4.07 28.13 24.46
C PRO A 420 4.33 28.10 22.95
N LEU A 421 3.50 28.84 22.21
CA LEU A 421 3.58 28.91 20.75
C LEU A 421 4.98 29.31 20.27
N THR A 422 5.50 28.58 19.30
CA THR A 422 6.72 28.95 18.58
C THR A 422 6.52 28.76 17.09
N TYR A 423 7.17 29.62 16.31
CA TYR A 423 7.24 29.51 14.85
C TYR A 423 8.52 28.83 14.37
N THR A 424 9.40 28.38 15.27
CA THR A 424 10.64 27.71 14.91
C THR A 424 10.35 26.35 14.28
N LYS A 425 11.02 26.04 13.16
CA LYS A 425 10.94 24.73 12.52
C LYS A 425 11.38 23.62 13.49
N PRO A 426 10.61 22.53 13.64
CA PRO A 426 11.02 21.42 14.48
C PRO A 426 12.22 20.69 13.86
N ALA A 427 13.04 20.07 14.71
CA ALA A 427 14.21 19.31 14.25
C ALA A 427 13.85 18.13 13.32
N SER A 428 12.62 17.63 13.42
CA SER A 428 12.04 16.57 12.57
C SER A 428 10.58 16.89 12.28
N VAL A 429 10.26 17.34 11.07
CA VAL A 429 8.87 17.61 10.66
C VAL A 429 8.06 16.32 10.56
N VAL A 430 8.67 15.24 10.08
CA VAL A 430 8.01 13.93 10.01
C VAL A 430 7.50 13.43 11.37
N SER A 431 8.16 13.80 12.47
CA SER A 431 7.70 13.43 13.83
C SER A 431 6.43 14.14 14.30
N LEU A 432 5.96 15.17 13.58
CA LEU A 432 4.66 15.78 13.83
C LEU A 432 3.50 14.84 13.47
N PHE A 433 3.75 13.84 12.63
CA PHE A 433 2.73 12.90 12.19
C PHE A 433 2.80 11.60 13.00
N LYS A 434 1.66 11.18 13.55
CA LYS A 434 1.55 9.91 14.30
C LYS A 434 1.93 8.68 13.47
N ASN A 435 1.56 8.66 12.19
CA ASN A 435 1.86 7.59 11.24
C ASN A 435 1.73 8.09 9.79
N ASP A 436 2.03 7.22 8.81
CA ASP A 436 1.96 7.57 7.38
C ASP A 436 0.54 7.93 6.90
N ARG A 437 -0.52 7.46 7.56
CA ARG A 437 -1.90 7.80 7.18
C ARG A 437 -2.19 9.28 7.50
N TRP A 438 -1.76 9.75 8.67
CA TRP A 438 -1.81 11.17 9.01
C TRP A 438 -0.88 12.03 8.15
N ARG A 439 0.32 11.55 7.81
CA ARG A 439 1.22 12.24 6.88
C ARG A 439 0.60 12.34 5.47
N LYS A 440 -0.02 11.27 4.97
CA LYS A 440 -0.69 11.31 3.67
C LYS A 440 -1.93 12.20 3.68
N TYR A 441 -2.65 12.22 4.79
CA TYR A 441 -3.73 13.19 5.01
C TYR A 441 -3.22 14.63 4.93
N SER A 442 -2.11 14.94 5.62
CA SER A 442 -1.54 16.29 5.65
C SER A 442 -1.00 16.74 4.30
N GLU A 443 -0.43 15.83 3.51
CA GLU A 443 -0.04 16.11 2.12
C GLU A 443 -1.27 16.54 1.29
N ASN A 444 -2.37 15.79 1.40
CA ASN A 444 -3.60 16.12 0.69
C ASN A 444 -4.30 17.38 1.19
N TYR A 445 -4.15 17.71 2.48
CA TYR A 445 -4.75 18.87 3.14
C TYR A 445 -4.26 20.21 2.56
N LEU A 446 -3.05 20.24 1.99
CA LEU A 446 -2.45 21.43 1.38
C LEU A 446 -3.08 21.79 0.04
N PHE A 447 -3.58 20.81 -0.71
CA PHE A 447 -4.11 21.07 -2.04
C PHE A 447 -5.39 21.92 -1.99
N VAL A 448 -5.45 22.94 -2.84
CA VAL A 448 -6.60 23.87 -2.92
C VAL A 448 -7.91 23.12 -3.23
N ASN A 449 -7.86 22.13 -4.12
CA ASN A 449 -9.02 21.30 -4.46
C ASN A 449 -9.55 20.48 -3.27
N ASN A 450 -8.75 20.33 -2.22
CA ASN A 450 -9.08 19.61 -1.00
C ASN A 450 -9.39 20.57 0.17
N ALA A 451 -9.53 21.87 -0.07
CA ALA A 451 -9.79 22.86 0.98
C ALA A 451 -11.05 22.57 1.80
N TYR A 452 -12.02 21.82 1.25
CA TYR A 452 -13.21 21.35 1.98
C TYR A 452 -12.87 20.51 3.22
N MET A 453 -11.67 19.91 3.30
CA MET A 453 -11.22 19.09 4.44
C MET A 453 -10.81 19.95 5.66
N ARG A 454 -10.50 21.23 5.43
CA ARG A 454 -9.92 22.14 6.44
C ARG A 454 -10.77 22.27 7.70
N PRO A 455 -12.09 22.57 7.60
CA PRO A 455 -12.93 22.69 8.79
C PRO A 455 -13.06 21.38 9.57
N TYR A 456 -13.10 20.22 8.89
CA TYR A 456 -13.27 18.92 9.57
C TYR A 456 -12.04 18.57 10.41
N TYR A 457 -10.84 18.82 9.89
CA TYR A 457 -9.60 18.62 10.65
C TYR A 457 -9.50 19.57 11.84
N CYS A 458 -9.74 20.87 11.62
CA CYS A 458 -9.63 21.88 12.69
C CYS A 458 -10.62 21.58 13.82
N ASN A 459 -11.91 21.36 13.50
CA ASN A 459 -12.93 21.08 14.50
C ASN A 459 -12.70 19.73 15.21
N TYR A 460 -12.20 18.72 14.48
CA TYR A 460 -11.80 17.45 15.08
C TYR A 460 -10.71 17.66 16.15
N LEU A 461 -9.63 18.37 15.82
CA LEU A 461 -8.55 18.64 16.78
C LEU A 461 -9.02 19.48 17.98
N LEU A 462 -9.85 20.50 17.74
CA LEU A 462 -10.40 21.33 18.80
C LEU A 462 -11.24 20.49 19.77
N ARG A 463 -12.09 19.60 19.26
CA ARG A 463 -12.89 18.67 20.07
C ARG A 463 -12.00 17.73 20.89
N ILE A 464 -11.06 17.04 20.23
CA ILE A 464 -10.15 16.09 20.91
C ILE A 464 -9.33 16.80 22.00
N TRP A 465 -8.96 18.06 21.77
CA TRP A 465 -8.28 18.86 22.79
C TRP A 465 -9.15 19.06 24.05
N HIS A 466 -10.44 19.37 23.89
CA HIS A 466 -11.39 19.58 24.99
C HIS A 466 -11.87 18.30 25.69
N GLU A 467 -11.70 17.13 25.06
CA GLU A 467 -12.01 15.85 25.70
C GLU A 467 -11.05 15.51 26.85
N ASN A 468 -9.86 16.11 26.89
CA ASN A 468 -8.94 15.98 28.01
C ASN A 468 -9.21 17.10 29.04
N PRO A 469 -9.72 16.80 30.25
CA PRO A 469 -10.02 17.81 31.26
C PRO A 469 -8.79 18.56 31.79
N HIS A 470 -7.58 18.01 31.57
CA HIS A 470 -6.33 18.66 31.98
C HIS A 470 -5.88 19.77 31.03
N HIS A 471 -6.45 19.85 29.83
CA HIS A 471 -6.09 20.88 28.88
C HIS A 471 -6.87 22.17 29.14
N PRO A 472 -6.24 23.35 29.00
CA PRO A 472 -6.94 24.62 29.11
C PRO A 472 -7.98 24.77 27.99
N PRO A 473 -9.16 25.35 28.29
CA PRO A 473 -10.18 25.60 27.29
C PRO A 473 -9.67 26.59 26.24
N LEU A 474 -10.00 26.31 24.98
CA LEU A 474 -9.60 27.12 23.83
C LEU A 474 -10.78 27.93 23.34
N LYS A 475 -10.56 29.22 23.13
CA LYS A 475 -11.47 30.14 22.44
C LYS A 475 -11.40 29.95 20.92
N GLN A 476 -10.24 29.60 20.40
CA GLN A 476 -9.99 29.48 18.96
C GLN A 476 -8.81 28.54 18.70
N LEU A 477 -8.84 27.85 17.56
CA LEU A 477 -7.74 27.08 17.02
C LEU A 477 -7.46 27.51 15.58
N GLU A 478 -6.21 27.83 15.27
CA GLU A 478 -5.73 28.05 13.90
C GLU A 478 -4.79 26.92 13.47
N VAL A 479 -5.04 26.38 12.28
CA VAL A 479 -4.09 25.47 11.60
C VAL A 479 -3.23 26.33 10.69
N ILE A 480 -1.99 26.55 11.09
CA ILE A 480 -1.02 27.37 10.37
C ILE A 480 -0.05 26.44 9.65
N TYR A 481 0.31 26.80 8.42
CA TYR A 481 1.37 26.16 7.67
C TYR A 481 2.49 27.16 7.39
N MET A 482 3.70 26.83 7.82
CA MET A 482 4.90 27.59 7.53
C MET A 482 5.49 27.05 6.23
N LYS A 483 5.09 27.65 5.11
CA LYS A 483 5.45 27.20 3.77
C LYS A 483 6.89 27.57 3.44
N GLU A 484 7.63 26.61 2.92
CA GLU A 484 8.99 26.76 2.40
C GLU A 484 9.02 26.30 0.94
N VAL A 485 9.64 27.08 0.06
CA VAL A 485 9.87 26.66 -1.33
C VAL A 485 11.34 26.39 -1.51
N THR A 486 11.69 25.13 -1.77
CA THR A 486 13.06 24.70 -2.02
C THR A 486 13.62 25.43 -3.23
N GLN A 487 14.65 26.24 -3.00
CA GLN A 487 15.36 26.96 -4.04
C GLN A 487 16.46 26.08 -4.65
N PRO A 488 16.81 26.22 -5.94
CA PRO A 488 17.96 25.54 -6.52
C PRO A 488 19.26 25.82 -5.76
N ASN A 489 20.24 24.92 -5.86
CA ASN A 489 21.60 25.10 -5.31
C ASN A 489 21.66 25.36 -3.79
N TYR A 490 20.75 24.76 -3.00
CA TYR A 490 20.77 24.85 -1.53
C TYR A 490 20.67 26.29 -1.00
N GLN A 491 20.06 27.20 -1.76
CA GLN A 491 19.87 28.57 -1.30
C GLN A 491 18.91 28.61 -0.09
N PRO A 492 19.15 29.54 0.85
CA PRO A 492 18.31 29.64 2.05
C PRO A 492 16.88 29.99 1.67
N VAL A 493 15.93 29.42 2.42
CA VAL A 493 14.49 29.64 2.22
C VAL A 493 13.98 30.52 3.35
N THR A 494 13.16 31.52 3.01
CA THR A 494 12.40 32.29 3.99
C THR A 494 10.99 31.72 4.07
N PRO A 495 10.57 31.18 5.23
CA PRO A 495 9.24 30.61 5.37
C PRO A 495 8.13 31.66 5.28
N THR A 496 7.04 31.35 4.61
CA THR A 496 5.83 32.19 4.57
C THR A 496 4.73 31.58 5.42
N ARG A 497 4.12 32.40 6.29
CA ARG A 497 3.02 31.96 7.17
C ARG A 497 1.69 31.96 6.41
N GLU A 498 1.04 30.80 6.35
CA GLU A 498 -0.31 30.64 5.79
C GLU A 498 -1.27 30.09 6.84
N VAL A 499 -2.41 30.76 7.07
CA VAL A 499 -3.48 30.21 7.91
C VAL A 499 -4.39 29.37 7.02
N LEU A 500 -4.34 28.06 7.19
CA LEU A 500 -5.12 27.12 6.39
C LEU A 500 -6.55 26.98 6.92
N CYS A 501 -6.74 27.05 8.23
CA CYS A 501 -8.05 26.98 8.86
C CYS A 501 -8.09 27.76 10.17
N SER A 502 -9.26 28.28 10.51
CA SER A 502 -9.57 28.83 11.82
C SER A 502 -10.93 28.28 12.28
N CYS A 503 -10.98 27.73 13.48
CA CYS A 503 -12.20 27.20 14.08
C CYS A 503 -12.32 27.65 15.54
N ALA A 504 -13.54 27.75 16.03
CA ALA A 504 -13.86 28.13 17.41
C ALA A 504 -14.92 27.17 17.96
N PRO A 505 -15.02 27.01 19.29
CA PRO A 505 -16.06 26.19 19.89
C PRO A 505 -17.43 26.72 19.46
N THR A 506 -18.32 25.82 19.06
CA THR A 506 -19.74 26.16 18.90
C THR A 506 -20.29 26.64 20.25
N PRO A 507 -21.03 27.76 20.28
CA PRO A 507 -21.58 28.33 21.51
C PRO A 507 -22.57 27.42 22.22
#